data_AF-D5P2F4-F1
#
_entry.id   AF-D5P2F4-F1
#
_cell.length_a   1.000
_cell.length_b   1.000
_cell.length_c   1.000
_cell.angle_alpha   90.00
_cell.angle_beta   90.00
_cell.angle_gamma   90.00
#
_symmetry.space_group_name_H-M   'P 1'
#
loop_
_entity.id
_entity.type
_entity.pdbx_description
1 polymer ?
#
loop_
_entity_poly.entity_id
_entity_poly.type
_entity_poly.pdbx_seq_one_letter_code
_entity_poly.pdbx_strand_id
1 'polypeptide(L)'
;MGQRDVACRDGSAGELMAAVLSQPRARRLDSAQQARLHRAACDAELLYPDDPHLQRCAVEAAIDYLDHSADLNAAGAEWQRIREQEKRIRARVRQLAVMSVADRVVSERRVARVIGVDRMLLRRWSGKRASTPKAEVALRQGPLR
;
A
#
# COMPACT_ATOMS: atom_id res chain seq x y z
N MET A 1 -28.41 5.14 -20.01
CA MET A 1 -27.34 6.14 -20.04
C MET A 1 -27.37 6.88 -18.72
N GLY A 2 -26.47 6.53 -17.79
CA GLY A 2 -26.38 7.17 -16.48
C GLY A 2 -25.19 8.11 -16.49
N GLN A 3 -25.46 9.42 -16.53
CA GLN A 3 -24.48 10.45 -16.26
C GLN A 3 -24.04 10.29 -14.80
N ARG A 4 -22.75 10.05 -14.59
CA ARG A 4 -22.12 10.24 -13.28
C ARG A 4 -21.44 11.59 -13.34
N ASP A 5 -21.97 12.53 -12.56
CA ASP A 5 -21.31 13.78 -12.22
C ASP A 5 -19.92 13.48 -11.65
N VAL A 6 -18.90 13.83 -12.43
CA VAL A 6 -17.51 13.93 -11.96
C VAL A 6 -17.40 15.28 -11.26
N ALA A 7 -17.87 15.33 -10.01
CA ALA A 7 -17.73 16.50 -9.17
C ALA A 7 -16.31 16.51 -8.54
N CYS A 8 -15.55 17.55 -8.87
CA CYS A 8 -14.43 18.12 -8.12
C CYS A 8 -13.35 17.17 -7.59
N ARG A 9 -12.27 16.98 -8.36
CA ARG A 9 -10.99 16.47 -7.84
C ARG A 9 -9.76 17.26 -8.30
N ASP A 10 -9.88 18.52 -8.73
CA ASP A 10 -8.78 19.19 -9.45
C ASP A 10 -8.01 20.29 -8.68
N GLY A 11 -8.26 20.48 -7.38
CA GLY A 11 -7.51 21.47 -6.59
C GLY A 11 -6.17 20.94 -6.07
N SER A 12 -6.21 19.89 -5.23
CA SER A 12 -5.05 19.46 -4.43
C SER A 12 -3.95 18.78 -5.24
N ALA A 13 -4.30 17.98 -6.24
CA ALA A 13 -3.30 17.30 -7.08
C ALA A 13 -2.56 18.28 -7.99
N GLY A 14 -3.29 19.20 -8.64
CA GLY A 14 -2.71 20.27 -9.46
C GLY A 14 -1.83 21.22 -8.64
N GLU A 15 -2.23 21.56 -7.42
CA GLU A 15 -1.41 22.37 -6.50
C GLU A 15 -0.11 21.67 -6.08
N LEU A 16 -0.16 20.35 -5.79
CA LEU A 16 1.03 19.58 -5.44
C LEU A 16 2.01 19.48 -6.62
N MET A 17 1.50 19.27 -7.84
CA MET A 17 2.33 19.21 -9.03
C MET A 17 2.92 20.58 -9.37
N ALA A 18 2.13 21.66 -9.28
CA ALA A 18 2.64 23.02 -9.44
C ALA A 18 3.73 23.37 -8.43
N ALA A 19 3.60 22.90 -7.18
CA ALA A 19 4.63 23.07 -6.15
C ALA A 19 5.93 22.33 -6.48
N VAL A 20 5.84 21.10 -7.01
CA VAL A 20 7.01 20.31 -7.43
C VAL A 20 7.72 20.94 -8.63
N LEU A 21 6.97 21.36 -9.64
CA LEU A 21 7.52 22.06 -10.81
C LEU A 21 8.10 23.44 -10.46
N SER A 22 7.64 24.04 -9.37
CA SER A 22 8.17 25.31 -8.86
C SER A 22 9.42 25.17 -8.00
N GLN A 23 9.91 23.95 -7.74
CA GLN A 23 11.09 23.74 -6.91
C GLN A 23 12.35 24.38 -7.54
N PRO A 24 13.31 24.87 -6.74
CA PRO A 24 14.53 25.50 -7.26
C PRO A 24 15.32 24.62 -8.21
N ARG A 25 15.31 23.29 -8.01
CA ARG A 25 16.02 22.32 -8.86
C ARG A 25 15.33 22.18 -10.22
N ALA A 26 14.00 22.11 -10.25
CA ALA A 26 13.23 22.11 -11.49
C ALA A 26 13.41 23.40 -12.31
N ARG A 27 13.55 24.56 -11.64
CA ARG A 27 13.79 25.86 -12.30
C ARG A 27 15.18 26.04 -12.89
N ARG A 28 16.17 25.24 -12.46
CA ARG A 28 17.55 25.26 -12.98
C ARG A 28 17.71 24.45 -14.26
N LEU A 29 16.72 23.63 -14.61
CA LEU A 29 16.70 22.85 -15.84
C LEU A 29 16.65 23.76 -17.06
N ASP A 30 17.36 23.38 -18.12
CA ASP A 30 17.27 24.04 -19.41
C ASP A 30 15.89 23.81 -20.08
N SER A 31 15.63 24.48 -21.20
CA SER A 31 14.34 24.39 -21.88
C SER A 31 14.00 23.00 -22.39
N ALA A 32 15.00 22.21 -22.82
CA ALA A 32 14.79 20.85 -23.29
C ALA A 32 14.48 19.90 -22.12
N GLN A 33 15.17 20.05 -21.00
CA GLN A 33 14.93 19.34 -19.76
C GLN A 33 13.57 19.70 -19.16
N GLN A 34 13.17 20.97 -19.17
CA GLN A 34 11.84 21.40 -18.74
C GLN A 34 10.73 20.75 -19.57
N ALA A 35 10.89 20.70 -20.90
CA ALA A 35 9.92 20.01 -21.76
C ALA A 35 9.81 18.51 -21.43
N ARG A 36 10.93 17.86 -21.10
CA ARG A 36 10.95 16.45 -20.66
C ARG A 36 10.29 16.28 -19.29
N LEU A 37 10.52 17.20 -18.36
CA LEU A 37 9.89 17.19 -17.05
C LEU A 37 8.37 17.34 -17.14
N HIS A 38 7.88 18.24 -18.00
CA HIS A 38 6.44 18.37 -18.24
C HIS A 38 5.81 17.08 -18.79
N ARG A 39 6.48 16.40 -19.73
CA ARG A 39 6.01 15.10 -20.22
C ARG A 39 5.98 14.06 -19.09
N ALA A 40 7.03 13.99 -18.27
CA ALA A 40 7.08 13.08 -17.13
C ALA A 40 5.97 13.35 -16.11
N ALA A 41 5.57 14.61 -15.92
CA ALA A 41 4.42 14.95 -15.06
C ALA A 41 3.10 14.42 -15.64
N CYS A 42 2.86 14.60 -16.95
CA CYS A 42 1.69 14.00 -17.60
C CYS A 42 1.69 12.47 -17.51
N ASP A 43 2.84 11.83 -17.72
CA ASP A 43 2.97 10.37 -17.60
C ASP A 43 2.70 9.90 -16.16
N ALA A 44 3.13 10.66 -15.16
CA ALA A 44 2.89 10.36 -13.75
C ALA A 44 1.39 10.40 -13.40
N GLU A 45 0.66 11.40 -13.90
CA GLU A 45 -0.80 11.49 -13.75
C GLU A 45 -1.52 10.29 -14.36
N LEU A 46 -1.05 9.81 -15.53
CA LEU A 46 -1.61 8.62 -16.18
C LEU A 46 -1.29 7.32 -15.43
N LEU A 47 -0.09 7.20 -14.87
CA LEU A 47 0.34 6.01 -14.13
C LEU A 47 -0.33 5.90 -12.75
N TYR A 48 -0.60 7.04 -12.11
CA TYR A 48 -1.08 7.10 -10.73
C TYR A 48 -2.31 8.01 -10.61
N PRO A 49 -3.44 7.73 -11.31
CA PRO A 49 -4.56 8.65 -11.44
C PRO A 49 -5.26 8.99 -10.11
N ASP A 50 -5.17 8.10 -9.12
CA ASP A 50 -5.84 8.23 -7.82
C ASP A 50 -4.87 8.54 -6.67
N ASP A 51 -3.58 8.70 -6.94
CA ASP A 51 -2.56 8.87 -5.90
C ASP A 51 -1.59 10.04 -6.19
N PRO A 52 -1.94 11.26 -5.75
CA PRO A 52 -1.09 12.44 -5.92
C PRO A 52 0.29 12.33 -5.26
N HIS A 53 0.44 11.49 -4.23
CA HIS A 53 1.73 11.26 -3.60
C HIS A 53 2.64 10.44 -4.51
N LEU A 54 2.11 9.40 -5.16
CA LEU A 54 2.86 8.62 -6.13
C LEU A 54 3.17 9.42 -7.40
N GLN A 55 2.23 10.24 -7.87
CA GLN A 55 2.49 11.21 -8.95
C GLN A 55 3.68 12.10 -8.61
N ARG A 56 3.65 12.71 -7.41
CA ARG A 56 4.74 13.55 -6.90
C ARG A 56 6.07 12.81 -6.84
N CYS A 57 6.10 11.60 -6.28
CA CYS A 57 7.34 10.81 -6.20
C CYS A 57 7.91 10.51 -7.60
N ALA A 58 7.07 10.24 -8.60
CA ALA A 58 7.52 10.02 -9.97
C ALA A 58 8.12 11.29 -10.60
N VAL A 59 7.51 12.45 -10.38
CA VAL A 59 8.04 13.74 -10.87
C VAL A 59 9.33 14.12 -10.15
N GLU A 60 9.42 13.93 -8.83
CA GLU A 60 10.66 14.16 -8.07
C GLU A 60 11.81 13.26 -8.58
N ALA A 61 11.54 11.99 -8.86
CA ALA A 61 12.53 11.10 -9.48
C ALA A 61 12.96 11.56 -10.88
N ALA A 62 12.05 12.12 -11.68
CA ALA A 62 12.37 12.70 -12.98
C ALA A 62 13.27 13.94 -12.84
N ILE A 63 13.03 14.80 -11.83
CA ILE A 63 13.91 15.93 -11.51
C ILE A 63 15.31 15.44 -11.15
N ASP A 64 15.42 14.46 -10.25
CA ASP A 64 16.73 13.91 -9.86
C ASP A 64 17.48 13.29 -11.05
N TYR A 65 16.76 12.65 -11.97
CA TYR A 65 17.35 12.12 -13.20
C TYR A 65 17.84 13.22 -14.14
N LEU A 66 17.05 14.27 -14.35
CA LEU A 66 17.39 15.39 -15.23
C LEU A 66 18.51 16.28 -14.65
N ASP A 67 18.59 16.40 -13.32
CA ASP A 67 19.66 17.11 -12.59
C ASP A 67 20.91 16.24 -12.36
N HIS A 68 20.96 15.04 -12.97
CA HIS A 68 22.06 14.08 -12.84
C HIS A 68 22.40 13.66 -11.39
N SER A 69 21.46 13.83 -10.45
CA SER A 69 21.62 13.38 -9.06
C SER A 69 21.05 11.99 -8.79
N ALA A 70 20.37 11.38 -9.78
CA ALA A 70 19.84 10.03 -9.65
C ALA A 70 20.92 8.95 -9.86
N ASP A 71 20.96 7.97 -8.96
CA ASP A 71 21.68 6.70 -9.12
C ASP A 71 20.68 5.54 -9.15
N LEU A 72 20.48 4.97 -10.34
CA LEU A 72 19.55 3.86 -10.55
C LEU A 72 19.97 2.59 -9.80
N ASN A 73 21.28 2.34 -9.66
CA ASN A 73 21.79 1.16 -8.94
C ASN A 73 21.52 1.30 -7.45
N ALA A 74 21.79 2.49 -6.89
CA ALA A 74 21.46 2.79 -5.49
C ALA A 74 19.94 2.68 -5.23
N ALA A 75 19.12 3.26 -6.10
CA ALA A 75 17.66 3.16 -6.00
C ALA A 75 17.17 1.70 -6.09
N GLY A 76 17.74 0.90 -6.99
CA GLY A 76 17.43 -0.53 -7.12
C GLY A 76 17.81 -1.34 -5.88
N ALA A 77 18.97 -1.05 -5.28
CA ALA A 77 19.40 -1.69 -4.03
C ALA A 77 18.49 -1.31 -2.85
N GLU A 78 18.10 -0.03 -2.75
CA GLU A 78 17.13 0.44 -1.77
C GLU A 78 15.80 -0.29 -1.89
N TRP A 79 15.28 -0.38 -3.12
CA TRP A 79 14.04 -1.09 -3.40
C TRP A 79 14.07 -2.55 -2.92
N GLN A 80 15.14 -3.30 -3.23
CA GLN A 80 15.26 -4.68 -2.77
C GLN A 80 15.34 -4.78 -1.24
N ARG A 81 16.05 -3.87 -0.59
CA ARG A 81 16.14 -3.83 0.87
C ARG A 81 14.78 -3.58 1.51
N ILE A 82 14.04 -2.60 1.01
CA ILE A 82 12.69 -2.28 1.50
C ILE A 82 11.75 -3.46 1.28
N ARG A 83 11.78 -4.12 0.11
CA ARG A 83 10.94 -5.30 -0.15
C ARG A 83 11.25 -6.44 0.82
N GLU A 84 12.53 -6.68 1.12
CA GLU A 84 12.91 -7.72 2.06
C GLU A 84 12.48 -7.37 3.49
N GLN A 85 12.64 -6.11 3.89
CA GLN A 85 12.16 -5.63 5.18
C GLN A 85 10.63 -5.73 5.30
N GLU A 86 9.91 -5.40 4.24
CA GLU A 86 8.45 -5.53 4.19
C GLU A 86 8.02 -6.99 4.38
N LYS A 87 8.67 -7.96 3.72
CA LYS A 87 8.38 -9.39 3.92
C LYS A 87 8.54 -9.79 5.39
N ARG A 88 9.62 -9.36 6.04
CA ARG A 88 9.90 -9.65 7.46
C ARG A 88 8.85 -9.04 8.37
N ILE A 89 8.48 -7.78 8.12
CA ILE A 89 7.41 -7.09 8.87
C ILE A 89 6.08 -7.80 8.69
N ARG A 90 5.70 -8.16 7.45
CA ARG A 90 4.46 -8.90 7.16
C ARG A 90 4.41 -10.24 7.91
N ALA A 91 5.50 -11.00 7.93
CA ALA A 91 5.59 -12.26 8.68
C ALA A 91 5.41 -12.03 10.19
N ARG A 92 6.08 -11.02 10.76
CA ARG A 92 5.95 -10.64 12.17
C ARG A 92 4.53 -10.22 12.54
N VAL A 93 3.92 -9.33 11.75
CA VAL A 93 2.54 -8.85 11.95
C VAL A 93 1.56 -10.02 11.91
N ARG A 94 1.72 -10.94 10.94
CA ARG A 94 0.90 -12.14 10.85
C ARG A 94 0.99 -13.01 12.10
N GLN A 95 2.20 -13.28 12.60
CA GLN A 95 2.38 -14.11 13.79
C GLN A 95 1.74 -13.46 15.03
N LEU A 96 1.98 -12.16 15.24
CA LEU A 96 1.38 -11.40 16.34
C LEU A 96 -0.15 -11.41 16.27
N ALA A 97 -0.71 -11.24 15.07
CA ALA A 97 -2.15 -11.27 14.85
C ALA A 97 -2.77 -12.62 15.21
N VAL A 98 -2.14 -13.73 14.81
CA VAL A 98 -2.62 -15.09 15.13
C VAL A 98 -2.58 -15.35 16.63
N MET A 99 -1.46 -15.04 17.29
CA MET A 99 -1.31 -15.24 18.75
C MET A 99 -2.30 -14.38 19.54
N SER A 100 -2.44 -13.09 19.19
CA SER A 100 -3.36 -12.18 19.89
C SER A 100 -4.81 -12.63 19.85
N VAL A 101 -5.24 -13.27 18.76
CA VAL A 101 -6.58 -13.85 18.62
C VAL A 101 -6.69 -15.18 19.40
N ALA A 102 -5.66 -16.02 19.34
CA ALA A 102 -5.64 -17.30 20.05
C ALA A 102 -5.73 -17.11 21.57
N ASP A 103 -4.97 -16.15 22.10
CA ASP A 103 -4.91 -15.80 23.53
C ASP A 103 -6.10 -14.95 23.99
N ARG A 104 -7.03 -14.64 23.08
CA ARG A 104 -8.22 -13.79 23.32
C ARG A 104 -7.90 -12.38 23.85
N VAL A 105 -6.66 -11.91 23.68
CA VAL A 105 -6.22 -10.55 24.07
C VAL A 105 -6.96 -9.49 23.24
N VAL A 106 -7.16 -9.76 21.95
CA VAL A 106 -7.84 -8.85 21.02
C VAL A 106 -8.82 -9.64 20.13
N SER A 107 -10.00 -9.08 19.88
CA SER A 107 -10.97 -9.70 18.97
C SER A 107 -10.48 -9.72 17.51
N GLU A 108 -10.89 -10.74 16.75
CA GLU A 108 -10.57 -10.86 15.32
C GLU A 108 -10.90 -9.58 14.54
N ARG A 109 -12.05 -8.95 14.84
CA ARG A 109 -12.50 -7.73 14.17
C ARG A 109 -11.55 -6.57 14.41
N ARG A 110 -11.04 -6.42 15.64
CA ARG A 110 -10.12 -5.34 15.99
C ARG A 110 -8.74 -5.59 15.40
N VAL A 111 -8.23 -6.81 15.42
CA VAL A 111 -6.96 -7.18 14.77
C VAL A 111 -7.01 -6.88 13.27
N ALA A 112 -8.05 -7.36 12.57
CA ALA A 112 -8.24 -7.15 11.14
C ALA A 112 -8.24 -5.65 10.75
N ARG A 113 -8.96 -4.83 11.52
CA ARG A 113 -8.98 -3.37 11.33
C ARG A 113 -7.61 -2.73 11.54
N VAL A 114 -6.89 -3.08 12.60
CA VAL A 114 -5.59 -2.48 12.94
C VAL A 114 -4.55 -2.74 11.86
N ILE A 115 -4.53 -3.97 11.32
CA ILE A 115 -3.52 -4.37 10.33
C ILE A 115 -3.97 -4.15 8.88
N GLY A 116 -5.20 -3.62 8.67
CA GLY A 116 -5.72 -3.31 7.35
C GLY A 116 -5.99 -4.55 6.47
N VAL A 117 -6.43 -5.66 7.06
CA VAL A 117 -6.78 -6.87 6.29
C VAL A 117 -8.21 -7.31 6.54
N ASP A 118 -8.75 -8.10 5.61
CA ASP A 118 -10.05 -8.74 5.79
C ASP A 118 -10.00 -9.87 6.85
N ARG A 119 -11.11 -10.06 7.57
CA ARG A 119 -11.25 -11.10 8.60
C ARG A 119 -11.05 -12.51 8.07
N MET A 120 -11.41 -12.78 6.82
CA MET A 120 -11.19 -14.08 6.19
C MET A 120 -9.71 -14.34 5.96
N LEU A 121 -8.93 -13.32 5.60
CA LEU A 121 -7.47 -13.46 5.49
C LEU A 121 -6.86 -13.81 6.85
N LEU A 122 -7.30 -13.14 7.92
CA LEU A 122 -6.87 -13.44 9.30
C LEU A 122 -7.25 -14.86 9.74
N ARG A 123 -8.43 -15.35 9.39
CA ARG A 123 -8.86 -16.73 9.66
C ARG A 123 -8.04 -17.77 8.89
N ARG A 124 -7.71 -17.49 7.63
CA ARG A 124 -6.79 -18.34 6.85
C ARG A 124 -5.41 -18.42 7.50
N TRP A 125 -4.92 -17.32 8.09
CA TRP A 125 -3.62 -17.33 8.76
C TRP A 125 -3.57 -18.21 10.00
N SER A 126 -4.65 -18.26 10.77
CA SER A 126 -4.73 -19.07 11.99
C SER A 126 -5.02 -20.56 11.73
N GLY A 127 -5.21 -20.96 10.47
CA GLY A 127 -5.54 -22.34 10.12
C GLY A 127 -6.94 -22.78 10.59
N LYS A 128 -7.72 -21.89 11.22
CA LYS A 128 -9.13 -22.14 11.56
C LYS A 128 -9.93 -22.18 10.26
N ARG A 129 -10.02 -23.36 9.66
CA ARG A 129 -11.07 -23.67 8.68
C ARG A 129 -12.39 -23.30 9.34
N ALA A 130 -13.26 -22.61 8.61
CA ALA A 130 -14.59 -22.24 9.08
C ALA A 130 -15.18 -23.46 9.79
N SER A 131 -15.41 -23.32 11.09
CA SER A 131 -15.89 -24.40 11.94
C SER A 131 -17.13 -25.00 11.30
N THR A 132 -17.03 -26.24 10.81
CA THR A 132 -18.21 -27.06 10.57
C THR A 132 -18.89 -27.21 11.93
N PRO A 133 -20.12 -26.72 12.14
CA PRO A 133 -20.79 -26.91 13.41
C PRO A 133 -21.36 -28.32 13.45
N LYS A 134 -20.60 -29.32 13.94
CA LYS A 134 -21.17 -30.52 14.59
C LYS A 134 -20.10 -31.47 15.14
N ALA A 135 -20.51 -32.14 16.22
CA ALA A 135 -19.95 -33.36 16.79
C ALA A 135 -18.84 -33.19 17.85
N GLU A 136 -19.15 -32.47 18.94
CA GLU A 136 -18.49 -32.74 20.23
C GLU A 136 -19.52 -32.81 21.37
N VAL A 137 -20.59 -33.59 21.19
CA VAL A 137 -21.43 -34.13 22.28
C VAL A 137 -21.98 -35.49 21.83
N ALA A 138 -21.13 -36.50 21.70
CA ALA A 138 -21.57 -37.88 21.46
C ALA A 138 -20.49 -38.88 21.90
N LEU A 139 -20.00 -38.79 23.15
CA LEU A 139 -19.15 -39.85 23.73
C LEU A 139 -19.10 -39.84 25.26
N ARG A 140 -20.20 -39.41 25.91
CA ARG A 140 -20.38 -39.57 27.37
C ARG A 140 -21.78 -40.07 27.72
N GLN A 141 -22.24 -41.14 27.07
CA GLN A 141 -23.28 -42.01 27.63
C GLN A 141 -22.97 -43.45 27.19
N GLY A 142 -22.16 -44.15 28.00
CA GLY A 142 -22.05 -45.60 27.95
C GLY A 142 -23.26 -46.25 28.66
N PRO A 143 -23.63 -47.48 28.30
CA PRO A 143 -24.88 -48.10 28.73
C PRO A 143 -24.81 -48.55 30.19
N LEU A 144 -25.89 -48.27 30.95
CA LEU A 144 -26.21 -49.02 32.17
C LEU A 144 -26.63 -50.43 31.76
N ARG A 145 -25.92 -51.44 32.25
CA ARG A 145 -26.40 -52.82 32.40
C ARG A 145 -26.38 -53.15 33.88
#